data_AF-M1MN68-F1
#
_entry.id   AF-M1MN68-F1
#
_cell.length_a   1.000
_cell.length_b   1.000
_cell.length_c   1.000
_cell.angle_alpha   90.00
_cell.angle_beta   90.00
_cell.angle_gamma   90.00
#
_symmetry.space_group_name_H-M   'P 1'
#
loop_
_entity.id
_entity.type
_entity.pdbx_description
1 polymer ?
#
loop_
_entity_poly.entity_id
_entity_poly.type
_entity_poly.pdbx_seq_one_letter_code
_entity_poly.pdbx_strand_id
1 'polypeptide(L)' 'MYLIRIYLTNGVIIDLNCEQYEVSQSRTTGEVSGYCFKNANKCIAFLDKTQIIAVTGEKIQAQT' A
#
# COMPACT_ATOMS: atom_id res chain seq x y z
N MET A 1 9.20 -8.83 -6.16
CA MET A 1 7.74 -8.71 -6.02
C MET A 1 7.42 -8.38 -4.57
N TYR A 2 6.40 -7.58 -4.33
CA TYR A 2 5.97 -7.14 -3.00
C TYR A 2 4.49 -7.47 -2.80
N LEU A 3 4.14 -7.85 -1.57
CA LEU A 3 2.77 -7.89 -1.09
C LEU A 3 2.52 -6.59 -0.33
N ILE A 4 1.60 -5.77 -0.82
CA ILE A 4 1.15 -4.55 -0.15
C ILE A 4 -0.19 -4.83 0.52
N ARG A 5 -0.31 -4.40 1.78
CA ARG A 5 -1.58 -4.38 2.53
C ARG A 5 -1.94 -2.95 2.87
N ILE A 6 -3.18 -2.57 2.59
CA ILE A 6 -3.74 -1.26 2.92
C ILE A 6 -4.85 -1.46 3.93
N TYR A 7 -4.73 -0.82 5.09
CA TYR A 7 -5.69 -0.91 6.20
C TYR A 7 -6.60 0.31 6.18
N LEU A 8 -7.90 0.09 6.09
CA LEU A 8 -8.89 1.16 6.04
C LEU A 8 -9.58 1.41 7.39
N THR A 9 -10.08 2.63 7.59
CA THR A 9 -10.77 3.06 8.83
C THR A 9 -12.04 2.28 9.14
N ASN A 10 -12.66 1.67 8.12
CA ASN A 10 -13.82 0.80 8.26
C ASN A 10 -13.45 -0.67 8.58
N GLY A 11 -12.16 -0.97 8.82
CA GLY A 11 -11.67 -2.31 9.11
C GLY A 11 -11.41 -3.18 7.87
N VAL A 12 -11.65 -2.68 6.65
CA VAL A 12 -11.33 -3.40 5.41
C VAL A 12 -9.82 -3.41 5.19
N ILE A 13 -9.31 -4.56 4.76
CA ILE A 13 -7.90 -4.75 4.35
C ILE A 13 -7.86 -5.04 2.86
N ILE A 14 -7.05 -4.29 2.13
CA ILE A 14 -6.84 -4.49 0.70
C ILE A 14 -5.42 -5.03 0.48
N ASP A 15 -5.36 -6.27 0.01
CA ASP A 15 -4.11 -6.92 -0.39
C ASP A 15 -3.89 -6.83 -1.91
N LEU A 16 -2.68 -6.45 -2.33
CA LEU A 16 -2.26 -6.43 -3.73
C LEU A 16 -0.79 -6.84 -3.86
N ASN A 17 -0.45 -7.44 -5.00
CA ASN A 17 0.94 -7.70 -5.36
C ASN A 17 1.40 -6.67 -6.38
N CYS A 18 2.62 -6.16 -6.22
CA CYS A 18 3.24 -5.26 -7.20
C CYS A 18 4.74 -5.52 -7.34
N GLU A 19 5.36 -5.04 -8.41
CA GLU A 19 6.80 -5.19 -8.60
C GLU A 19 7.59 -4.16 -7.81
N GLN A 20 7.09 -2.93 -7.78
CA GLN A 20 7.67 -1.78 -7.09
C GLN A 20 6.55 -0.97 -6.47
N TYR A 21 6.84 -0.30 -5.37
CA TYR A 21 5.92 0.61 -4.73
C TYR A 21 6.66 1.80 -4.13
N GLU A 22 5.95 2.92 -4.01
CA GLU A 22 6.40 4.11 -3.31
C GLU A 22 5.26 4.60 -2.41
N VAL A 23 5.58 4.94 -1.17
CA VAL A 23 4.63 5.55 -0.21
C VAL A 23 5.25 6.85 0.27
N SER A 24 4.54 7.95 0.09
CA SER A 24 4.92 9.25 0.64
C SER A 24 4.24 9.39 2.00
N GLN A 25 5.02 9.58 3.07
CA GLN A 25 4.49 9.80 4.41
C GLN A 25 5.14 11.00 5.10
N SER A 26 4.37 11.69 5.92
CA SER A 26 4.87 12.71 6.85
C SER A 26 5.74 12.05 7.92
N ARG A 27 6.97 12.53 8.10
CA ARG A 27 7.86 12.02 9.16
C ARG A 27 7.41 12.40 10.57
N THR A 28 6.61 13.45 10.70
CA THR A 28 6.19 13.99 12.00
C THR A 28 4.89 13.35 12.48
N THR A 29 3.92 13.18 11.56
CA THR A 29 2.57 12.68 11.89
C THR A 29 2.36 11.22 11.48
N GLY A 30 3.21 10.66 10.62
CA GLY A 30 3.02 9.34 10.03
C GLY A 30 1.95 9.31 8.94
N GLU A 31 1.29 10.43 8.64
CA GLU A 31 0.21 10.49 7.65
C GLU A 31 0.70 10.19 6.24
N VAL A 32 -0.02 9.31 5.55
CA VAL A 32 0.26 8.93 4.16
C VAL A 32 -0.29 10.00 3.22
N SER A 33 0.62 10.70 2.54
CA SER A 33 0.28 11.74 1.57
C SER A 33 0.22 11.23 0.12
N GLY A 34 0.63 9.99 -0.16
CA GLY A 34 0.55 9.39 -1.51
C GLY A 34 1.03 7.94 -1.57
N TYR A 35 0.58 7.22 -2.60
CA TYR A 35 1.05 5.87 -2.91
C TYR A 35 1.12 5.68 -4.43
N CYS A 36 2.12 4.92 -4.88
CA CYS A 36 2.27 4.50 -6.27
C CYS A 36 2.65 3.02 -6.31
N PHE A 37 1.96 2.22 -7.12
CA PHE A 37 2.21 0.79 -7.28
C PHE A 37 2.47 0.49 -8.76
N LYS A 38 3.65 -0.06 -9.07
CA LYS A 38 4.01 -0.41 -10.45
C LYS A 38 3.72 -1.89 -10.71
N ASN A 39 3.08 -2.17 -11.84
CA ASN A 39 2.68 -3.52 -12.24
C ASN A 39 1.88 -4.22 -11.14
N ALA A 40 0.95 -3.50 -10.53
CA ALA A 40 0.06 -4.05 -9.51
C ALA A 40 -0.93 -5.03 -10.15
N ASN A 41 -1.19 -6.15 -9.46
CA ASN A 41 -2.20 -7.12 -9.88
C ASN A 41 -3.65 -6.63 -9.72
N LYS A 42 -3.84 -5.45 -9.11
CA LYS A 42 -5.12 -4.77 -8.92
C LYS A 42 -4.97 -3.30 -9.31
N CYS A 43 -5.95 -2.77 -10.05
CA CYS A 43 -6.07 -1.33 -10.25
C CYS A 43 -6.66 -0.69 -9.00
N ILE A 44 -5.82 0.02 -8.23
CA ILE A 44 -6.28 0.90 -7.15
C ILE A 44 -6.31 2.31 -7.72
N ALA A 45 -7.38 2.65 -8.41
CA ALA A 45 -7.44 3.93 -9.10
C ALA A 45 -7.74 5.09 -8.13
N PHE A 46 -8.49 4.87 -7.05
CA PHE A 46 -8.91 5.96 -6.15
C PHE A 46 -9.27 5.43 -4.75
N LEU A 47 -8.31 5.36 -3.83
CA LEU A 47 -8.61 5.29 -2.38
C LEU A 47 -8.48 6.69 -1.78
N ASP A 48 -9.52 7.11 -1.07
CA ASP A 48 -9.49 8.29 -0.23
C ASP A 48 -8.44 8.10 0.88
N LYS A 49 -7.46 9.01 0.94
CA LYS A 49 -6.35 8.94 1.89
C LYS A 49 -6.83 9.10 3.33
N THR A 50 -7.95 9.79 3.56
CA THR A 50 -8.53 9.92 4.91
C THR A 50 -9.06 8.60 5.45
N GLN A 51 -9.30 7.62 4.57
CA GLN A 51 -9.73 6.29 4.94
C GLN A 51 -8.56 5.34 5.20
N ILE A 52 -7.32 5.72 4.89
CA ILE A 52 -6.14 4.86 5.04
C ILE A 52 -5.55 5.06 6.44
N ILE A 53 -5.57 4.02 7.26
CA ILE A 53 -4.88 3.98 8.55
C ILE A 53 -3.39 3.70 8.33
N ALA A 54 -3.08 2.71 7.49
CA ALA A 54 -1.72 2.24 7.28
C ALA A 54 -1.54 1.58 5.92
N VAL A 55 -0.31 1.62 5.41
CA VAL A 55 0.15 0.86 4.25
C VAL A 55 1.41 0.10 4.64
N THR A 56 1.41 -1.22 4.49
CA THR A 56 2.57 -2.07 4.76
C THR A 56 3.00 -2.78 3.48
N GLY A 57 4.31 -2.93 3.27
CA GLY A 57 4.86 -3.66 2.12
C GLY A 57 5.86 -4.72 2.56
N GLU A 58 5.65 -5.95 2.12
CA GLU A 58 6.53 -7.08 2.40
C GLU A 58 7.15 -7.59 1.10
N LYS A 59 8.47 -7.76 1.07
CA LYS A 59 9.15 -8.34 -0.10
C LYS A 59 8.85 -9.83 -0.14
N ILE A 60 8.24 -10.29 -1.23
CA ILE A 60 8.02 -11.71 -1.49
C ILE A 60 9.37 -12.27 -1.97
N GLN A 61 10.08 -12.97 -1.10
CA GLN A 61 11.20 -13.82 -1.53
C GLN A 61 10.60 -15.01 -2.27
N ALA A 62 11.02 -15.22 -3.52
CA ALA A 62 10.82 -16.51 -4.16
C ALA A 62 11.60 -17.53 -3.32
N GLN A 63 10.90 -18.50 -2.74
CA GLN A 63 11.57 -19.67 -2.18
C GLN A 63 12.25 -20.39 -3.36
N THR A 64 13.58 -20.26 -3.43
CA THR A 64 14.45 -21.10 -4.26
C THR A 64 14.60 -22.47 -3.67
#